data_AF-A0A961XPF5-F1
#
_entry.id   AF-A0A961XPF5-F1
#
_cell.length_a   1.000
_cell.length_b   1.000
_cell.length_c   1.000
_cell.angle_alpha   90.00
_cell.angle_beta   90.00
_cell.angle_gamma   90.00
#
_symmetry.space_group_name_H-M   'P 1'
#
loop_
_entity.id
_entity.type
_entity.pdbx_description
1 polymer ?
#
loop_
_entity_poly.entity_id
_entity_poly.type
_entity_poly.pdbx_seq_one_letter_code
_entity_poly.pdbx_strand_id
1 'polypeptide(L)'
;MESDSLDGWGLLPTAPEPDWAREFPDLWQPGEAGARERLKAFLSDGIGGYARLRDRPDRENTSRLSPHLRFGEISPQMIACAVSQARDSGDVSERDADKFLAEVGWREFSHHLLYHFPDLPKENLQAKFDGFPWR
;
A
#
# COMPACT_ATOMS: atom_id res chain seq x y z
N MET A 1 -25.60 -11.40 -15.50
CA MET A 1 -25.13 -10.25 -16.29
C MET A 1 -23.67 -10.50 -16.57
N GLU A 2 -23.30 -10.64 -17.84
CA GLU A 2 -21.89 -10.64 -18.23
C GLU A 2 -21.37 -9.21 -18.06
N SER A 3 -20.23 -9.04 -17.39
CA SER A 3 -19.55 -7.76 -17.30
C SER A 3 -18.71 -7.54 -18.55
N ASP A 4 -18.45 -6.29 -18.90
CA ASP A 4 -17.53 -5.96 -19.98
C ASP A 4 -16.12 -6.49 -19.69
N SER A 5 -15.38 -6.81 -20.75
CA SER A 5 -13.94 -7.07 -20.64
C SER A 5 -13.18 -5.74 -20.49
N LEU A 6 -12.29 -5.67 -19.50
CA LEU A 6 -11.43 -4.51 -19.26
C LEU A 6 -10.55 -4.16 -20.47
N ASP A 7 -10.10 -5.18 -21.22
CA ASP A 7 -9.29 -4.98 -22.43
C ASP A 7 -10.04 -4.20 -23.51
N GLY A 8 -11.38 -4.29 -23.51
CA GLY A 8 -12.24 -3.55 -24.45
C GLY A 8 -12.30 -2.05 -24.19
N TRP A 9 -11.81 -1.57 -23.04
CA TRP A 9 -11.90 -0.16 -22.65
C TRP A 9 -10.73 0.68 -23.17
N GLY A 10 -9.67 0.06 -23.69
CA GLY A 10 -8.54 0.78 -24.30
C GLY A 10 -7.84 1.75 -23.34
N LEU A 11 -7.76 1.41 -22.05
CA LEU A 11 -7.21 2.30 -21.01
C LEU A 11 -5.68 2.38 -21.01
N LEU A 12 -5.01 1.45 -21.68
CA LEU A 12 -3.56 1.41 -21.76
C LEU A 12 -3.05 2.29 -22.91
N PRO A 13 -1.85 2.89 -22.78
CA PRO A 13 -1.23 3.62 -23.87
C PRO A 13 -1.15 2.75 -25.13
N THR A 14 -1.62 3.28 -26.25
CA THR A 14 -1.53 2.64 -27.56
C THR A 14 -0.81 3.58 -28.51
N ALA A 15 -0.24 3.02 -29.58
CA ALA A 15 0.46 3.82 -30.59
C ALA A 15 -0.46 4.95 -31.12
N PRO A 16 0.05 6.18 -31.36
CA PRO A 16 1.47 6.56 -31.45
C PRO A 16 2.12 7.05 -30.15
N GLU A 17 1.42 7.05 -29.01
CA GLU A 17 1.99 7.55 -27.76
C GLU A 17 3.00 6.54 -27.17
N PRO A 18 4.13 7.01 -26.60
CA PRO A 18 5.04 6.13 -25.89
C PRO A 18 4.35 5.46 -24.69
N ASP A 19 4.47 4.13 -24.60
CA ASP A 19 3.99 3.40 -23.42
C ASP A 19 4.92 3.67 -22.23
N TRP A 20 4.52 4.66 -21.43
CA TRP A 20 5.20 5.05 -20.19
C TRP A 20 5.02 4.01 -19.08
N ALA A 21 4.06 3.09 -19.20
CA ALA A 21 3.73 2.07 -18.21
C ALA A 21 4.33 0.69 -18.55
N ARG A 22 5.13 0.58 -19.61
CA ARG A 22 5.64 -0.69 -20.16
C ARG A 22 6.32 -1.62 -19.12
N GLU A 23 6.94 -1.05 -18.09
CA GLU A 23 7.69 -1.78 -17.04
C GLU A 23 6.82 -2.13 -15.83
N PHE A 24 5.58 -1.62 -15.76
CA PHE A 24 4.69 -1.84 -14.62
C PHE A 24 4.27 -3.30 -14.48
N PRO A 25 3.98 -4.06 -15.56
CA PRO A 25 3.63 -5.47 -15.45
C PRO A 25 4.75 -6.33 -14.83
N ASP A 26 6.01 -5.93 -14.96
CA ASP A 26 7.15 -6.65 -14.37
C ASP A 26 7.23 -6.44 -12.84
N LEU A 27 6.64 -5.35 -12.35
CA LEU A 27 6.70 -4.94 -10.94
C LEU A 27 5.39 -5.19 -10.19
N TRP A 28 4.26 -5.11 -10.91
CA TRP A 28 2.92 -5.04 -10.36
C TRP A 28 1.98 -6.00 -11.06
N GLN A 29 1.19 -6.70 -10.26
CA GLN A 29 0.04 -7.44 -10.71
C GLN A 29 -1.19 -6.88 -10.00
N PRO A 30 -1.92 -5.92 -10.60
CA PRO A 30 -3.13 -5.36 -10.00
C PRO A 30 -4.21 -6.42 -9.75
N GLY A 31 -5.10 -6.13 -8.80
CA GLY A 31 -6.22 -6.98 -8.43
C GLY A 31 -6.00 -7.81 -7.16
N GLU A 32 -7.09 -8.38 -6.65
CA GLU A 32 -7.10 -9.14 -5.39
C GLU A 32 -6.13 -10.31 -5.39
N ALA A 33 -5.96 -11.00 -6.53
CA ALA A 33 -5.03 -12.11 -6.65
C ALA A 33 -3.58 -11.66 -6.39
N GLY A 34 -3.14 -10.59 -7.06
CA GLY A 34 -1.80 -10.03 -6.87
C GLY A 34 -1.61 -9.45 -5.47
N ALA A 35 -2.65 -8.85 -4.88
CA ALA A 35 -2.60 -8.36 -3.50
C ALA A 35 -2.36 -9.50 -2.49
N ARG A 36 -3.05 -10.64 -2.65
CA ARG A 36 -2.88 -11.82 -1.79
C ARG A 36 -1.50 -12.47 -1.97
N GLU A 37 -1.03 -12.59 -3.21
CA GLU A 37 0.31 -13.10 -3.49
C GLU A 37 1.39 -12.20 -2.88
N ARG A 38 1.24 -10.88 -3.02
CA ARG A 38 2.16 -9.91 -2.43
C ARG A 38 2.20 -9.99 -0.92
N LEU A 39 1.05 -10.10 -0.25
CA LEU A 39 0.99 -10.28 1.21
C LEU A 39 1.68 -11.58 1.63
N LYS A 40 1.43 -12.69 0.92
CA LYS A 40 2.07 -13.98 1.20
C LYS A 40 3.59 -13.88 1.08
N ALA A 41 4.10 -13.35 -0.04
CA ALA A 41 5.53 -13.17 -0.25
C ALA A 41 6.16 -12.27 0.82
N PHE A 42 5.47 -11.19 1.22
CA PHE A 42 5.94 -10.32 2.28
C PHE A 42 6.02 -11.04 3.63
N LEU A 43 5.03 -11.85 4.01
CA LEU A 43 5.05 -12.58 5.28
C LEU A 43 6.12 -13.66 5.31
N SER A 44 6.40 -14.32 4.18
CA SER A 44 7.45 -15.34 4.09
C SER A 44 8.86 -14.73 4.15
N ASP A 45 9.13 -13.69 3.35
CA ASP A 45 10.50 -13.26 3.07
C ASP A 45 10.78 -11.78 3.45
N GLY A 46 9.77 -10.91 3.34
CA GLY A 46 9.95 -9.46 3.44
C GLY A 46 9.84 -8.89 4.86
N ILE A 47 9.02 -9.50 5.72
CA ILE A 47 8.72 -9.01 7.07
C ILE A 47 9.83 -9.32 8.09
N GLY A 48 10.67 -10.31 7.81
CA GLY A 48 11.82 -10.66 8.66
C GLY A 48 12.79 -9.47 8.81
N GLY A 49 12.91 -8.94 10.02
CA GLY A 49 13.74 -7.77 10.29
C GLY A 49 13.15 -6.44 9.82
N TYR A 50 11.86 -6.41 9.46
CA TYR A 50 11.11 -5.21 9.05
C TYR A 50 11.36 -4.03 9.98
N ALA A 51 11.32 -4.24 11.30
CA ALA A 51 11.46 -3.18 12.28
C ALA A 51 12.80 -2.43 12.19
N ARG A 52 13.85 -3.09 11.70
CA ARG A 52 15.19 -2.53 11.50
C ARG A 52 15.45 -2.10 10.06
N LEU A 53 14.91 -2.82 9.09
CA LEU A 53 15.29 -2.69 7.68
C LEU A 53 14.32 -1.85 6.85
N ARG A 54 13.12 -1.51 7.35
CA ARG A 54 12.15 -0.70 6.60
C ARG A 54 12.69 0.69 6.18
N ASP A 55 13.66 1.21 6.92
CA ASP A 55 14.30 2.51 6.64
C ASP A 55 15.46 2.39 5.62
N ARG A 56 15.66 1.20 5.03
CA ARG A 56 16.68 0.91 4.00
C ARG A 56 16.05 0.84 2.61
N PRO A 57 16.08 1.93 1.82
CA PRO A 57 15.47 1.93 0.49
C PRO A 57 16.21 1.03 -0.52
N ASP A 58 17.46 0.66 -0.23
CA ASP A 58 18.27 -0.28 -1.02
C ASP A 58 17.87 -1.75 -0.81
N ARG A 59 16.90 -2.03 0.06
CA ARG A 59 16.48 -3.39 0.42
C ARG A 59 14.98 -3.59 0.23
N GLU A 60 14.61 -4.80 -0.15
CA GLU A 60 13.21 -5.19 -0.34
C GLU A 60 12.57 -5.66 0.98
N ASN A 61 12.52 -4.78 1.98
CA ASN A 61 11.94 -5.05 3.29
C ASN A 61 10.64 -4.25 3.54
N THR A 62 9.88 -3.95 2.48
CA THR A 62 8.54 -3.35 2.60
C THR A 62 7.52 -4.21 1.87
N SER A 63 6.26 -4.14 2.29
CA SER A 63 5.21 -5.03 1.78
C SER A 63 4.81 -4.77 0.33
N ARG A 64 5.05 -3.56 -0.17
CA ARG A 64 4.52 -3.08 -1.46
C ARG A 64 2.99 -3.24 -1.60
N LEU A 65 2.25 -3.27 -0.49
CA LEU A 65 0.79 -3.42 -0.49
C LEU A 65 0.02 -2.10 -0.65
N SER A 66 0.69 -0.96 -0.70
CA SER A 66 0.04 0.36 -0.76
C SER A 66 -0.91 0.55 -1.96
N PRO A 67 -0.58 0.19 -3.22
CA PRO A 67 -1.54 0.31 -4.33
C PRO A 67 -2.74 -0.61 -4.14
N HIS A 68 -2.52 -1.85 -3.70
CA HIS A 68 -3.59 -2.81 -3.43
C HIS A 68 -4.57 -2.30 -2.35
N LEU A 69 -4.04 -1.73 -1.27
CA LEU A 69 -4.83 -1.09 -0.20
C LEU A 69 -5.58 0.16 -0.66
N ARG A 70 -5.03 0.91 -1.62
CA ARG A 70 -5.65 2.14 -2.16
C ARG A 70 -6.88 1.83 -3.01
N PHE A 71 -6.85 0.72 -3.75
CA PHE A 71 -7.95 0.28 -4.62
C PHE A 71 -8.88 -0.74 -3.96
N GLY A 72 -8.63 -1.13 -2.71
CA GLY A 72 -9.50 -2.05 -1.96
C GLY A 72 -9.38 -3.51 -2.42
N GLU A 73 -8.27 -3.85 -3.07
CA GLU A 73 -7.97 -5.22 -3.53
C GLU A 73 -7.60 -6.16 -2.38
N ILE A 74 -7.25 -5.58 -1.23
CA ILE A 74 -7.09 -6.27 0.05
C ILE A 74 -7.52 -5.36 1.19
N SER A 75 -8.19 -5.91 2.20
CA SER A 75 -8.61 -5.13 3.37
C SER A 75 -7.49 -5.03 4.42
N PRO A 76 -7.41 -3.92 5.17
CA PRO A 76 -6.47 -3.79 6.28
C PRO A 76 -6.74 -4.84 7.39
N GLN A 77 -8.00 -5.27 7.59
CA GLN A 77 -8.31 -6.34 8.55
C GLN A 77 -7.75 -7.69 8.10
N MET A 78 -7.79 -8.01 6.81
CA MET A 78 -7.18 -9.23 6.27
C MET A 78 -5.67 -9.25 6.52
N ILE A 79 -5.00 -8.12 6.29
CA ILE A 79 -3.57 -7.97 6.59
C ILE A 79 -3.32 -8.17 8.08
N ALA A 80 -4.08 -7.50 8.95
CA ALA A 80 -3.92 -7.60 10.39
C ALA A 80 -4.13 -9.03 10.92
N CYS A 81 -5.12 -9.74 10.38
CA CYS A 81 -5.39 -11.12 10.72
C CYS A 81 -4.24 -12.04 10.28
N ALA A 82 -3.75 -11.90 9.04
CA ALA A 82 -2.65 -12.71 8.52
C ALA A 82 -1.34 -12.49 9.29
N VAL A 83 -1.02 -11.24 9.63
CA VAL A 83 0.17 -10.91 10.44
C VAL A 83 0.05 -11.47 11.86
N SER A 84 -1.15 -11.38 12.47
CA SER A 84 -1.38 -11.95 13.80
C SER A 84 -1.22 -13.47 13.78
N GLN A 85 -1.77 -14.15 12.77
CA GLN A 85 -1.59 -15.60 12.62
C GLN A 85 -0.12 -15.98 12.44
N ALA A 86 0.65 -15.25 11.62
CA ALA A 86 2.07 -15.50 11.40
C ALA A 86 2.92 -15.21 12.66
N ARG A 87 2.49 -14.27 13.50
CA ARG A 87 3.10 -14.05 14.82
C ARG A 87 2.79 -15.22 15.76
N ASP A 88 1.54 -15.66 15.82
CA ASP A 88 1.11 -16.72 16.73
C ASP A 88 1.71 -18.10 16.36
N SER A 89 2.01 -18.35 15.07
CA SER A 89 2.76 -19.53 14.61
C SER A 89 4.26 -19.45 14.85
N GLY A 90 4.79 -18.27 15.21
CA GLY A 90 6.22 -18.02 15.40
C GLY A 90 6.98 -17.77 14.10
N ASP A 91 6.30 -17.64 12.96
CA ASP A 91 6.93 -17.34 11.66
C ASP A 91 7.46 -15.90 11.61
N VAL A 92 6.84 -14.99 12.35
CA VAL A 92 7.21 -13.56 12.42
C VAL A 92 7.48 -13.15 13.85
N SER A 93 8.56 -12.41 14.07
CA SER A 93 8.87 -11.86 15.40
C SER A 93 7.81 -10.84 15.85
N GLU A 94 7.48 -10.81 17.14
CA GLU A 94 6.54 -9.83 17.70
C GLU A 94 6.92 -8.40 17.32
N ARG A 95 8.22 -8.09 17.39
CA ARG A 95 8.75 -6.76 17.07
C ARG A 95 8.49 -6.37 15.61
N ASP A 96 8.68 -7.27 14.66
CA ASP A 96 8.45 -7.00 13.25
C ASP A 96 6.96 -6.89 12.93
N ALA A 97 6.16 -7.80 13.51
CA ALA A 97 4.70 -7.80 13.39
C ALA A 97 4.08 -6.50 13.92
N ASP A 98 4.39 -6.11 15.16
CA ASP A 98 3.86 -4.90 15.79
C ASP A 98 4.27 -3.65 15.01
N LYS A 99 5.53 -3.60 14.54
CA LYS A 99 5.99 -2.46 13.78
C LYS A 99 5.28 -2.36 12.43
N PHE A 100 5.01 -3.47 11.75
CA PHE A 100 4.26 -3.48 10.51
C PHE A 100 2.78 -3.12 10.72
N LEU A 101 2.13 -3.64 11.76
CA LEU A 101 0.74 -3.31 12.11
C LEU A 101 0.58 -1.82 12.45
N ALA A 102 1.58 -1.20 13.08
CA ALA A 102 1.58 0.25 13.31
C ALA A 102 1.57 1.06 11.99
N GLU A 103 2.25 0.59 10.94
CA GLU A 103 2.21 1.23 9.62
C GLU A 103 0.85 1.06 8.92
N VAL A 104 0.17 -0.08 9.12
CA VAL A 104 -1.24 -0.21 8.72
C VAL A 104 -2.10 0.76 9.53
N GLY A 105 -1.81 0.94 10.82
CA GLY A 105 -2.46 1.95 11.68
C GLY A 105 -2.30 3.38 11.16
N TRP A 106 -1.14 3.75 10.59
CA TRP A 106 -0.94 5.07 9.97
C TRP A 106 -1.90 5.33 8.80
N ARG A 107 -2.26 4.29 8.03
CA ARG A 107 -3.30 4.41 6.99
C ARG A 107 -4.65 4.73 7.62
N GLU A 108 -5.06 4.00 8.66
CA GLU A 108 -6.32 4.25 9.35
C GLU A 108 -6.36 5.64 9.98
N PHE A 109 -5.26 6.07 10.59
CA PHE A 109 -5.12 7.42 11.13
C PHE A 109 -5.22 8.49 10.04
N SER A 110 -4.63 8.26 8.86
CA SER A 110 -4.75 9.19 7.73
C SER A 110 -6.20 9.33 7.25
N HIS A 111 -6.94 8.23 7.18
CA HIS A 111 -8.38 8.27 6.89
C HIS A 111 -9.18 8.97 8.00
N HIS A 112 -8.83 8.73 9.26
CA HIS A 112 -9.45 9.40 10.40
C HIS A 112 -9.23 10.92 10.37
N LEU A 113 -8.01 11.36 10.06
CA LEU A 113 -7.72 12.79 9.86
C LEU A 113 -8.56 13.37 8.73
N LEU A 114 -8.64 12.73 7.57
CA LEU A 114 -9.44 13.22 6.45
C LEU A 114 -10.94 13.28 6.79
N TYR A 115 -11.45 12.34 7.57
CA TYR A 115 -12.83 12.38 8.03
C TYR A 115 -13.13 13.59 8.92
N HIS A 116 -12.22 13.90 9.86
CA HIS A 116 -12.38 15.03 10.79
C HIS A 116 -12.01 16.39 10.17
N PHE A 117 -11.13 16.40 9.18
CA PHE A 117 -10.65 17.58 8.46
C PHE A 117 -10.86 17.36 6.95
N PRO A 118 -12.08 17.50 6.43
CA PRO A 118 -12.40 17.19 5.03
C PRO A 118 -11.62 18.05 4.01
N ASP A 119 -11.21 19.25 4.41
CA ASP A 119 -10.42 20.18 3.59
C ASP A 119 -8.91 19.92 3.64
N LEU A 120 -8.45 18.91 4.40
CA LEU A 120 -7.03 18.51 4.51
C LEU A 120 -6.29 18.34 3.16
N PRO A 121 -6.92 17.88 2.06
CA PRO A 121 -6.24 17.80 0.76
C PRO A 121 -5.97 19.15 0.08
N LYS A 122 -6.59 20.23 0.56
CA LYS A 122 -6.58 21.55 -0.09
C LYS A 122 -6.12 22.68 0.83
N GLU A 123 -6.35 22.55 2.13
CA GLU A 123 -6.05 23.56 3.14
C GLU A 123 -5.01 23.05 4.12
N ASN A 124 -4.18 23.97 4.64
CA ASN A 124 -3.19 23.60 5.65
C ASN A 124 -3.90 23.23 6.95
N LEU A 125 -3.56 22.06 7.52
CA LEU A 125 -4.03 21.69 8.86
C LEU A 125 -3.62 22.71 9.93
N GLN A 126 -2.47 23.38 9.73
CA GLN A 126 -1.99 24.46 10.59
C GLN A 126 -2.07 25.80 9.84
N ALA A 127 -3.11 26.59 10.12
CA ALA A 127 -3.40 27.86 9.46
C ALA A 127 -2.25 28.88 9.46
N LYS A 128 -1.30 28.79 10.41
CA LYS A 128 -0.10 29.65 10.42
C LYS A 128 0.75 29.55 9.14
N PHE A 129 0.60 28.48 8.35
CA PHE A 129 1.32 28.28 7.09
C PHE A 129 0.60 28.86 5.87
N ASP A 130 -0.61 29.41 6.00
CA ASP A 130 -1.40 29.92 4.85
C ASP A 130 -0.72 31.09 4.15
N GLY A 131 -0.01 31.93 4.91
CA GLY A 131 0.77 33.06 4.38
C GLY A 131 2.24 32.74 4.11
N PHE A 132 2.65 31.47 4.13
CA PHE A 132 4.06 31.12 3.95
C PHE A 132 4.51 31.42 2.52
N PRO A 133 5.59 32.20 2.32
CA PRO A 133 6.02 32.64 0.98
C PRO A 133 6.82 31.54 0.28
N TRP A 134 6.13 30.50 -0.20
CA TRP A 134 6.70 29.45 -1.05
C TRP A 134 7.31 30.04 -2.33
N ARG A 135 8.43 29.48 -2.79
CA ARG A 135 9.15 29.91 -4.00
C ARG A 135 9.28 28.77 -4.98
#